data_AF-A0A927JL36-F1
#
_entry.id   AF-A0A927JL36-F1
#
_cell.length_a   1.000
_cell.length_b   1.000
_cell.length_c   1.000
_cell.angle_alpha   90.00
_cell.angle_beta   90.00
_cell.angle_gamma   90.00
#
_symmetry.space_group_name_H-M   'P 1'
#
loop_
_entity.id
_entity.type
_entity.pdbx_description
1 polymer ?
#
loop_
_entity_poly.entity_id
_entity_poly.type
_entity_poly.pdbx_seq_one_letter_code
_entity_poly.pdbx_strand_id
1 'polypeptide(L)'
;MQRRPMARTAKRKAKRKRDRSRRLAIIALALLWAGGVALLWLAPLDRLIHPARFATTGRALLPPGAYPAAARARLRPDDRIGELILSRGGGPVIVVAGASRVWLDPPTARVLAVDRGDPVDDTVNVEPAQGVATVVMRAQAVARGKVSHVVWPGAGPGQPDWLVTLTDHGRETIVKVADDTTRGGAAVARAGRWQGRGADDALRWLLLAAPVVPIAIIGWRWGRKRSAKPARRR
;
A
#
# COMPACT_ATOMS: atom_id res chain seq x y z
N MET A 1 25.33 -3.01 68.86
CA MET A 1 25.47 -2.07 67.73
C MET A 1 24.64 -2.57 66.54
N GLN A 2 23.88 -1.68 65.92
CA GLN A 2 22.64 -1.93 65.18
C GLN A 2 22.78 -2.80 63.89
N ARG A 3 22.01 -3.89 63.80
CA ARG A 3 21.75 -4.61 62.54
C ARG A 3 20.73 -3.81 61.70
N ARG A 4 21.24 -3.04 60.74
CA ARG A 4 20.42 -2.21 59.83
C ARG A 4 19.56 -3.06 58.87
N PRO A 5 18.29 -2.67 58.62
CA PRO A 5 17.34 -3.47 57.84
C PRO A 5 17.48 -3.27 56.32
N MET A 6 18.34 -4.04 55.65
CA MET A 6 18.54 -3.96 54.19
C MET A 6 17.42 -4.61 53.34
N ALA A 7 16.52 -5.41 53.93
CA ALA A 7 15.50 -6.13 53.15
C ALA A 7 14.35 -5.26 52.60
N ARG A 8 14.15 -4.04 53.14
CA ARG A 8 13.03 -3.16 52.76
C ARG A 8 13.27 -2.35 51.47
N THR A 9 14.52 -2.13 51.08
CA THR A 9 14.87 -1.31 49.90
C THR A 9 14.72 -2.08 48.58
N ALA A 10 15.01 -3.38 48.56
CA ALA A 10 14.87 -4.23 47.38
C ALA A 10 13.40 -4.40 46.93
N LYS A 11 12.48 -4.60 47.89
CA LYS A 11 11.03 -4.72 47.61
C LYS A 11 10.44 -3.45 46.99
N ARG A 12 10.90 -2.26 47.42
CA ARG A 12 10.45 -0.97 46.87
C ARG A 12 10.92 -0.76 45.42
N LYS A 13 12.14 -1.19 45.08
CA LYS A 13 12.67 -1.11 43.70
C LYS A 13 11.91 -2.04 42.74
N ALA A 14 11.58 -3.26 43.18
CA ALA A 14 10.80 -4.21 42.39
C ALA A 14 9.37 -3.71 42.10
N LYS A 15 8.71 -3.10 43.09
CA LYS A 15 7.36 -2.53 42.93
C LYS A 15 7.33 -1.38 41.91
N ARG A 16 8.27 -0.42 42.00
CA ARG A 16 8.36 0.70 41.05
C ARG A 16 8.60 0.25 39.61
N LYS A 17 9.40 -0.81 39.40
CA LYS A 17 9.62 -1.36 38.06
C LYS A 17 8.32 -1.91 37.45
N ARG A 18 7.53 -2.66 38.23
CA ARG A 18 6.24 -3.22 37.80
C ARG A 18 5.20 -2.15 37.46
N ASP A 19 5.11 -1.09 38.26
CA ASP A 19 4.16 0.00 38.02
C ASP A 19 4.53 0.83 36.78
N ARG A 20 5.83 1.03 36.53
CA ARG A 20 6.31 1.70 35.31
C ARG A 20 5.98 0.87 34.05
N SER A 21 6.20 -0.44 34.11
CA SER A 21 5.86 -1.35 33.01
C SER A 21 4.37 -1.33 32.68
N ARG A 22 3.50 -1.30 33.70
CA ARG A 22 2.05 -1.23 33.51
C ARG A 22 1.60 0.08 32.87
N ARG A 23 2.13 1.23 33.33
CA ARG A 23 1.83 2.54 32.73
C ARG A 23 2.25 2.60 31.26
N LEU A 24 3.44 2.10 30.94
CA LEU A 24 3.91 2.04 29.56
C LEU A 24 3.03 1.14 28.68
N ALA A 25 2.59 -0.02 29.19
CA ALA A 25 1.69 -0.91 28.46
C ALA A 25 0.33 -0.25 28.15
N ILE A 26 -0.23 0.50 29.11
CA ILE A 26 -1.49 1.22 28.92
C ILE A 26 -1.34 2.34 27.88
N ILE A 27 -0.26 3.12 27.95
CA ILE A 27 -0.01 4.20 26.98
C ILE A 27 0.19 3.61 25.57
N ALA A 28 0.98 2.54 25.44
CA ALA A 28 1.20 1.88 24.16
C ALA A 28 -0.11 1.37 23.55
N LEU A 29 -0.98 0.76 24.37
CA LEU A 29 -2.30 0.31 23.92
C LEU A 29 -3.17 1.49 23.48
N ALA A 30 -3.24 2.57 24.25
CA ALA A 30 -4.03 3.74 23.90
C ALA A 30 -3.57 4.39 22.57
N LEU A 31 -2.26 4.49 22.34
CA LEU A 31 -1.71 4.99 21.08
C LEU A 31 -2.03 4.07 19.90
N LEU A 32 -2.03 2.76 20.12
CA LEU A 32 -2.41 1.77 19.11
C LEU A 32 -3.87 1.93 18.67
N TRP A 33 -4.76 2.12 19.64
CA TRP A 33 -6.19 2.32 19.40
C TRP A 33 -6.46 3.67 18.73
N ALA A 34 -5.84 4.75 19.21
CA ALA A 34 -5.99 6.07 18.62
C ALA A 34 -5.51 6.12 17.15
N GLY A 35 -4.38 5.45 16.86
CA GLY A 35 -3.90 5.30 15.48
C GLY A 35 -4.88 4.55 14.59
N GLY A 36 -5.47 3.45 15.08
CA GLY A 36 -6.44 2.66 14.32
C GLY A 36 -7.71 3.45 13.95
N VAL A 37 -8.23 4.26 14.88
CA VAL A 37 -9.41 5.10 14.64
C VAL A 37 -9.11 6.23 13.64
N ALA A 38 -7.93 6.86 13.73
CA ALA A 38 -7.53 7.92 12.80
C ALA A 38 -7.51 7.42 11.34
N LEU A 39 -7.10 6.18 11.12
CA LEU A 39 -6.99 5.58 9.79
C LEU A 39 -8.37 5.29 9.15
N LEU A 40 -9.35 4.92 9.96
CA LEU A 40 -10.74 4.75 9.52
C LEU A 40 -11.39 6.07 9.11
N TRP A 41 -10.94 7.20 9.67
CA TRP A 41 -11.52 8.51 9.43
C TRP A 41 -10.90 9.28 8.25
N LEU A 42 -9.77 8.84 7.69
CA LEU A 42 -9.10 9.58 6.61
C LEU A 42 -9.97 9.73 5.36
N ALA A 43 -10.63 8.66 4.90
CA ALA A 43 -11.48 8.71 3.72
C ALA A 43 -12.74 9.60 3.87
N PRO A 44 -13.56 9.46 4.93
CA PRO A 44 -14.69 10.36 5.12
C PRO A 44 -14.27 11.80 5.41
N LEU A 45 -13.13 12.01 6.08
CA LEU A 45 -12.60 13.36 6.33
C LEU A 45 -12.13 14.02 5.02
N ASP A 46 -11.41 13.29 4.17
CA ASP A 46 -10.99 13.82 2.87
C ASP A 46 -12.20 14.18 2.00
N ARG A 47 -13.28 13.39 2.09
CA ARG A 47 -14.55 13.71 1.40
C ARG A 47 -15.22 14.97 1.95
N LEU A 48 -15.09 15.24 3.24
CA LEU A 48 -15.63 16.44 3.87
C LEU A 48 -14.83 17.69 3.51
N ILE A 49 -13.49 17.57 3.48
CA ILE A 49 -12.58 18.69 3.19
C ILE A 49 -12.54 18.97 1.67
N HIS A 50 -12.60 17.94 0.85
CA HIS A 50 -12.49 18.04 -0.61
C HIS A 50 -13.70 17.43 -1.33
N PRO A 51 -14.93 17.96 -1.12
CA PRO A 51 -16.14 17.36 -1.67
C PRO A 51 -16.13 17.26 -3.20
N ALA A 52 -15.47 18.22 -3.88
CA ALA A 52 -15.31 18.22 -5.34
C ALA A 52 -14.60 16.96 -5.87
N ARG A 53 -13.63 16.40 -5.14
CA ARG A 53 -12.90 15.18 -5.53
C ARG A 53 -13.80 13.94 -5.59
N PHE A 54 -14.94 13.97 -4.89
CA PHE A 54 -15.83 12.82 -4.71
C PHE A 54 -17.24 13.04 -5.29
N ALA A 55 -17.43 14.08 -6.10
CA ALA A 55 -18.68 14.39 -6.80
C ALA A 55 -18.87 13.49 -8.03
N THR A 56 -18.87 12.17 -7.81
CA THR A 56 -19.06 11.16 -8.86
C THR A 56 -20.53 11.06 -9.26
N THR A 57 -20.79 10.90 -10.56
CA THR A 57 -22.16 10.83 -11.11
C THR A 57 -22.71 9.40 -11.15
N GLY A 58 -21.85 8.40 -10.94
CA GLY A 58 -22.26 7.00 -10.95
C GLY A 58 -21.14 6.02 -10.63
N ARG A 59 -21.47 4.72 -10.73
CA ARG A 59 -20.55 3.60 -10.47
C ARG A 59 -20.10 2.86 -11.73
N ALA A 60 -20.68 3.18 -12.88
CA ALA A 60 -20.26 2.58 -14.14
C ALA A 60 -18.83 3.03 -14.46
N LEU A 61 -17.99 2.08 -14.87
CA LEU A 61 -16.62 2.36 -15.28
C LEU A 61 -16.55 2.32 -16.81
N LEU A 62 -15.97 3.36 -17.40
CA LEU A 62 -15.49 3.34 -18.77
C LEU A 62 -14.30 2.36 -18.95
N PRO A 63 -13.97 1.98 -20.19
CA PRO A 63 -12.75 1.23 -20.49
C PRO A 63 -11.52 1.93 -19.88
N PRO A 64 -10.58 1.19 -19.23
CA PRO A 64 -9.47 1.80 -18.49
C PRO A 64 -8.60 2.78 -19.29
N GLY A 65 -8.48 2.59 -20.61
CA GLY A 65 -7.73 3.50 -21.48
C GLY A 65 -8.32 4.92 -21.62
N ALA A 66 -9.60 5.12 -21.29
CA ALA A 66 -10.26 6.43 -21.40
C ALA A 66 -9.77 7.42 -20.31
N TYR A 67 -9.46 6.93 -19.11
CA TYR A 67 -9.07 7.80 -17.99
C TYR A 67 -7.70 8.47 -18.18
N PRO A 68 -6.63 7.75 -18.59
CA PRO A 68 -5.34 8.37 -18.89
C PRO A 68 -5.43 9.40 -20.02
N ALA A 69 -6.28 9.16 -21.04
CA ALA A 69 -6.49 10.11 -22.12
C ALA A 69 -7.13 11.42 -21.61
N ALA A 70 -8.16 11.32 -20.77
CA ALA A 70 -8.79 12.48 -20.15
C ALA A 70 -7.85 13.21 -19.16
N ALA A 71 -7.05 12.46 -18.39
CA ALA A 71 -6.08 13.03 -17.46
C ALA A 71 -4.99 13.82 -18.19
N ARG A 72 -4.43 13.30 -19.28
CA ARG A 72 -3.39 13.97 -20.09
C ARG A 72 -3.78 15.38 -20.53
N ALA A 73 -5.06 15.64 -20.79
CA ALA A 73 -5.54 16.98 -21.14
C ALA A 73 -5.41 18.03 -20.01
N ARG A 74 -5.13 17.61 -18.76
CA ARG A 74 -4.97 18.49 -17.59
C ARG A 74 -3.59 18.45 -16.93
N LEU A 75 -2.79 17.46 -17.30
CA LEU A 75 -1.44 17.26 -16.83
C LEU A 75 -0.48 18.27 -17.47
N ARG A 76 0.64 18.54 -16.80
CA ARG A 76 1.74 19.30 -17.42
C ARG A 76 2.39 18.46 -18.52
N PRO A 77 3.05 19.08 -19.51
CA PRO A 77 3.75 18.33 -20.57
C PRO A 77 4.76 17.31 -20.04
N ASP A 78 5.36 17.59 -18.88
CA ASP A 78 6.38 16.75 -18.25
C ASP A 78 5.80 15.73 -17.25
N ASP A 79 4.51 15.85 -16.89
CA ASP A 79 3.87 14.91 -15.96
C ASP A 79 3.58 13.59 -16.67
N ARG A 80 4.41 12.58 -16.39
CA ARG A 80 4.23 11.22 -16.91
C ARG A 80 3.34 10.40 -15.97
N ILE A 81 2.35 9.72 -16.54
CA ILE A 81 1.42 8.87 -15.78
C ILE A 81 2.19 7.65 -15.27
N GLY A 82 2.16 7.43 -13.96
CA GLY A 82 2.75 6.26 -13.29
C GLY A 82 1.68 5.27 -12.82
N GLU A 83 0.49 5.75 -12.49
CA GLU A 83 -0.52 4.95 -11.78
C GLU A 83 -1.96 5.30 -12.22
N LEU A 84 -2.81 4.28 -12.30
CA LEU A 84 -4.26 4.41 -12.50
C LEU A 84 -4.98 3.52 -11.47
N ILE A 85 -5.68 4.17 -10.54
CA ILE A 85 -6.47 3.52 -9.50
C ILE A 85 -7.94 3.62 -9.87
N LEU A 86 -8.56 2.48 -10.15
CA LEU A 86 -9.97 2.39 -10.50
C LEU A 86 -10.83 2.24 -9.25
N SER A 87 -12.00 2.89 -9.25
CA SER A 87 -12.93 2.86 -8.13
C SER A 87 -13.55 1.48 -7.92
N ARG A 88 -13.48 0.97 -6.69
CA ARG A 88 -14.13 -0.29 -6.28
C ARG A 88 -15.54 -0.12 -5.70
N GLY A 89 -15.99 1.12 -5.45
CA GLY A 89 -17.15 1.36 -4.59
C GLY A 89 -17.87 2.70 -4.80
N GLY A 90 -17.73 3.32 -5.97
CA GLY A 90 -18.38 4.61 -6.28
C GLY A 90 -17.59 5.86 -5.88
N GLY A 91 -16.35 5.69 -5.44
CA GLY A 91 -15.36 6.76 -5.38
C GLY A 91 -14.87 7.18 -6.78
N PRO A 92 -14.03 8.21 -6.87
CA PRO A 92 -13.43 8.67 -8.12
C PRO A 92 -12.41 7.66 -8.65
N VAL A 93 -12.10 7.76 -9.94
CA VAL A 93 -10.90 7.17 -10.54
C VAL A 93 -9.75 8.15 -10.32
N ILE A 94 -8.58 7.65 -9.94
CA ILE A 94 -7.41 8.48 -9.66
C ILE A 94 -6.31 8.13 -10.65
N VAL A 95 -5.78 9.15 -11.32
CA VAL A 95 -4.57 9.04 -12.15
C VAL A 95 -3.44 9.78 -11.44
N VAL A 96 -2.31 9.11 -11.22
CA VAL A 96 -1.11 9.71 -10.64
C VAL A 96 -0.09 9.90 -11.74
N ALA A 97 0.45 11.12 -11.85
CA ALA A 97 1.45 11.48 -12.84
C ALA A 97 2.50 12.39 -12.22
N GLY A 98 3.70 11.85 -11.95
CA GLY A 98 4.72 12.53 -11.15
C GLY A 98 4.14 13.02 -9.81
N ALA A 99 4.23 14.34 -9.59
CA ALA A 99 3.66 14.99 -8.41
C ALA A 99 2.17 15.35 -8.54
N SER A 100 1.59 15.21 -9.74
CA SER A 100 0.20 15.53 -10.02
C SER A 100 -0.72 14.34 -9.75
N ARG A 101 -1.90 14.63 -9.23
CA ARG A 101 -3.01 13.67 -9.09
C ARG A 101 -4.26 14.24 -9.74
N VAL A 102 -4.94 13.41 -10.53
CA VAL A 102 -6.16 13.78 -11.23
C VAL A 102 -7.28 12.85 -10.79
N TRP A 103 -8.35 13.43 -10.25
CA TRP A 103 -9.57 12.71 -9.86
C TRP A 103 -10.57 12.82 -11.00
N LEU A 104 -11.12 11.69 -11.41
CA LEU A 104 -11.99 11.54 -12.57
C LEU A 104 -13.30 10.88 -12.15
N ASP A 105 -14.38 11.33 -12.79
CA ASP A 105 -15.70 10.73 -12.67
C ASP A 105 -15.74 9.36 -13.39
N PRO A 106 -16.04 8.26 -12.69
CA PRO A 106 -16.01 6.91 -13.28
C PRO A 106 -16.82 6.74 -14.59
N PRO A 107 -18.08 7.20 -14.70
CA PRO A 107 -18.87 6.95 -15.90
C PRO A 107 -18.54 7.87 -17.08
N THR A 108 -17.92 9.03 -16.86
CA THR A 108 -17.71 10.05 -17.90
C THR A 108 -16.26 10.38 -18.18
N ALA A 109 -15.32 9.91 -17.35
CA ALA A 109 -13.92 10.36 -17.32
C ALA A 109 -13.78 11.90 -17.19
N ARG A 110 -14.82 12.60 -16.74
CA ARG A 110 -14.73 14.05 -16.48
C ARG A 110 -13.80 14.31 -15.32
N VAL A 111 -12.89 15.26 -15.47
CA VAL A 111 -12.00 15.70 -14.39
C VAL A 111 -12.82 16.39 -13.30
N LEU A 112 -12.77 15.82 -12.10
CA LEU A 112 -13.40 16.32 -10.88
C LEU A 112 -12.47 17.28 -10.14
N ALA A 113 -11.18 16.93 -10.05
CA ALA A 113 -10.17 17.74 -9.41
C ALA A 113 -8.78 17.41 -9.96
N VAL A 114 -7.87 18.37 -9.82
CA VAL A 114 -6.44 18.21 -10.09
C VAL A 114 -5.70 18.78 -8.89
N ASP A 115 -4.79 17.99 -8.35
CA ASP A 115 -3.85 18.40 -7.32
C ASP A 115 -2.47 18.35 -7.95
N ARG A 116 -1.71 19.43 -7.83
CA ARG A 116 -0.39 19.54 -8.43
C ARG A 116 0.59 19.71 -7.29
N GLY A 117 1.40 18.69 -7.04
CA GLY A 117 2.55 18.82 -6.17
C GLY A 117 3.68 19.61 -6.82
N ASP A 118 4.71 19.86 -6.02
CA ASP A 118 5.96 20.40 -6.54
C ASP A 118 6.60 19.39 -7.51
N PRO A 119 7.21 19.85 -8.61
CA PRO A 119 7.88 18.97 -9.55
C PRO A 119 8.89 18.11 -8.80
N VAL A 120 8.70 16.80 -8.83
CA VAL A 120 9.75 15.86 -8.43
C VAL A 120 10.61 15.65 -9.66
N ASP A 121 11.92 15.77 -9.51
CA ASP A 121 12.90 15.47 -10.56
C ASP A 121 12.94 13.95 -10.79
N ASP A 122 11.84 13.42 -11.34
CA ASP A 122 11.62 11.99 -11.53
C ASP A 122 12.11 11.60 -12.92
N THR A 123 13.43 11.48 -13.01
CA THR A 123 14.21 11.26 -14.25
C THR A 123 14.06 9.86 -14.84
N VAL A 124 13.15 9.02 -14.35
CA VAL A 124 12.99 7.65 -14.85
C VAL A 124 11.52 7.31 -15.03
N ASN A 125 10.84 7.95 -15.99
CA ASN A 125 9.58 7.41 -16.49
C ASN A 125 9.64 7.31 -18.02
N VAL A 126 9.76 6.07 -18.50
CA VAL A 126 9.87 5.75 -19.92
C VAL A 126 8.47 5.79 -20.53
N GLU A 127 8.30 6.43 -21.69
CA GLU A 127 7.02 6.34 -22.40
C GLU A 127 6.79 4.87 -22.77
N PRO A 128 5.68 4.26 -22.33
CA PRO A 128 5.48 2.84 -22.53
C PRO A 128 5.33 2.50 -24.01
N ALA A 129 5.87 1.36 -24.40
CA ALA A 129 5.71 0.83 -25.75
C ALA A 129 4.26 0.39 -26.04
N GLN A 130 3.49 0.04 -25.00
CA GLN A 130 2.10 -0.41 -25.13
C GLN A 130 1.08 0.60 -24.57
N GLY A 131 -0.13 0.57 -25.13
CA GLY A 131 -1.27 1.27 -24.54
C GLY A 131 -1.93 0.47 -23.40
N VAL A 132 -2.49 1.17 -22.42
CA VAL A 132 -3.21 0.58 -21.27
C VAL A 132 -4.29 -0.41 -21.70
N ALA A 133 -5.02 -0.12 -22.79
CA ALA A 133 -6.08 -1.01 -23.28
C ALA A 133 -5.52 -2.39 -23.69
N THR A 134 -4.38 -2.41 -24.38
CA THR A 134 -3.68 -3.65 -24.80
C THR A 134 -3.20 -4.44 -23.59
N VAL A 135 -2.59 -3.75 -22.63
CA VAL A 135 -2.06 -4.34 -21.39
C VAL A 135 -3.17 -4.95 -20.54
N VAL A 136 -4.28 -4.23 -20.36
CA VAL A 136 -5.45 -4.72 -19.63
C VAL A 136 -6.06 -5.94 -20.32
N MET A 137 -6.21 -5.91 -21.65
CA MET A 137 -6.70 -7.05 -22.42
C MET A 137 -5.80 -8.28 -22.22
N ARG A 138 -4.46 -8.11 -22.31
CA ARG A 138 -3.49 -9.19 -22.06
C ARG A 138 -3.59 -9.72 -20.63
N ALA A 139 -3.74 -8.85 -19.64
CA ALA A 139 -3.88 -9.25 -18.25
C ALA A 139 -5.18 -10.05 -18.00
N GLN A 140 -6.29 -9.62 -18.59
CA GLN A 140 -7.59 -10.30 -18.47
C GLN A 140 -7.64 -11.63 -19.22
N ALA A 141 -6.79 -11.82 -20.25
CA ALA A 141 -6.67 -13.11 -20.93
C ALA A 141 -6.06 -14.21 -20.05
N VAL A 142 -5.27 -13.83 -19.03
CA VAL A 142 -4.55 -14.79 -18.17
C VAL A 142 -5.11 -14.87 -16.75
N ALA A 143 -5.90 -13.90 -16.31
CA ALA A 143 -6.52 -13.88 -14.98
C ALA A 143 -7.93 -13.27 -15.02
N ARG A 144 -8.81 -13.79 -14.17
CA ARG A 144 -10.18 -13.28 -14.02
C ARG A 144 -10.23 -12.09 -13.07
N GLY A 145 -11.25 -11.26 -13.23
CA GLY A 145 -11.56 -10.15 -12.32
C GLY A 145 -11.71 -8.82 -13.03
N LYS A 146 -12.16 -7.82 -12.28
CA LYS A 146 -12.23 -6.44 -12.72
C LYS A 146 -10.89 -5.77 -12.47
N VAL A 147 -10.40 -4.98 -13.43
CA VAL A 147 -9.21 -4.17 -13.20
C VAL A 147 -9.51 -3.18 -12.07
N SER A 148 -8.60 -3.11 -11.12
CA SER A 148 -8.69 -2.19 -9.99
C SER A 148 -7.52 -1.23 -9.91
N HIS A 149 -6.37 -1.61 -10.46
CA HIS A 149 -5.16 -0.82 -10.41
C HIS A 149 -4.27 -1.18 -11.61
N VAL A 150 -3.67 -0.19 -12.26
CA VAL A 150 -2.67 -0.33 -13.31
C VAL A 150 -1.47 0.54 -12.96
N VAL A 151 -0.27 -0.05 -12.97
CA VAL A 151 1.01 0.63 -12.78
C VAL A 151 1.79 0.61 -14.09
N TRP A 152 2.28 1.76 -14.51
CA TRP A 152 3.06 1.94 -15.73
C TRP A 152 4.47 1.38 -15.56
N PRO A 153 5.10 0.93 -16.66
CA PRO A 153 6.52 0.66 -16.65
C PRO A 153 7.28 1.97 -16.35
N GLY A 154 8.35 1.88 -15.57
CA GLY A 154 9.12 3.03 -15.12
C GLY A 154 8.56 3.73 -13.87
N ALA A 155 7.33 3.43 -13.44
CA ALA A 155 6.73 4.08 -12.27
C ALA A 155 7.51 3.83 -10.95
N GLY A 156 8.43 2.89 -10.93
CA GLY A 156 9.36 2.68 -9.83
C GLY A 156 10.71 2.11 -10.28
N PRO A 157 11.74 2.17 -9.41
CA PRO A 157 13.05 1.60 -9.70
C PRO A 157 12.96 0.12 -10.04
N GLY A 158 13.48 -0.27 -11.21
CA GLY A 158 13.50 -1.67 -11.64
C GLY A 158 12.13 -2.23 -12.07
N GLN A 159 11.19 -1.37 -12.47
CA GLN A 159 9.88 -1.77 -12.98
C GLN A 159 9.78 -1.61 -14.51
N PRO A 160 10.40 -2.49 -15.32
CA PRO A 160 10.31 -2.40 -16.78
C PRO A 160 8.96 -2.85 -17.33
N ASP A 161 8.11 -3.46 -16.49
CA ASP A 161 6.90 -4.14 -16.91
C ASP A 161 5.67 -3.52 -16.26
N TRP A 162 4.54 -3.60 -16.96
CA TRP A 162 3.24 -3.21 -16.44
C TRP A 162 2.81 -4.13 -15.30
N LEU A 163 2.19 -3.57 -14.27
CA LEU A 163 1.46 -4.33 -13.27
C LEU A 163 -0.03 -4.01 -13.36
N VAL A 164 -0.86 -5.05 -13.46
CA VAL A 164 -2.31 -4.93 -13.47
C VAL A 164 -2.89 -5.72 -12.31
N THR A 165 -3.57 -5.06 -11.39
CA THR A 165 -4.28 -5.72 -10.30
C THR A 165 -5.74 -5.96 -10.70
N LEU A 166 -6.11 -7.23 -10.79
CA LEU A 166 -7.46 -7.71 -11.02
C LEU A 166 -8.09 -8.11 -9.68
N THR A 167 -9.33 -7.71 -9.44
CA THR A 167 -10.10 -8.10 -8.25
C THR A 167 -11.27 -8.98 -8.66
N ASP A 168 -11.36 -10.16 -8.05
CA ASP A 168 -12.45 -11.12 -8.24
C ASP A 168 -12.92 -11.64 -6.88
N HIS A 169 -14.20 -11.42 -6.55
CA HIS A 169 -14.78 -11.78 -5.24
C HIS A 169 -13.92 -11.39 -4.02
N GLY A 170 -13.32 -10.20 -4.06
CA GLY A 170 -12.46 -9.67 -2.99
C GLY A 170 -11.04 -10.25 -2.97
N ARG A 171 -10.70 -11.17 -3.88
CA ARG A 171 -9.32 -11.64 -4.08
C ARG A 171 -8.63 -10.79 -5.12
N GLU A 172 -7.38 -10.42 -4.83
CA GLU A 172 -6.54 -9.66 -5.75
C GLU A 172 -5.54 -10.58 -6.45
N THR A 173 -5.40 -10.40 -7.76
CA THR A 173 -4.38 -11.06 -8.59
C THR A 173 -3.58 -9.98 -9.31
N ILE A 174 -2.26 -10.04 -9.19
CA ILE A 174 -1.36 -9.09 -9.87
C ILE A 174 -0.83 -9.79 -11.11
N VAL A 175 -1.09 -9.21 -12.28
CA VAL A 175 -0.57 -9.70 -13.54
C VAL A 175 0.54 -8.77 -13.98
N LYS A 176 1.70 -9.36 -14.26
CA LYS A 176 2.85 -8.68 -14.81
C LYS A 176 2.81 -8.83 -16.33
N VAL A 177 2.78 -7.73 -17.07
CA VAL A 177 2.72 -7.73 -18.53
C VAL A 177 3.95 -7.01 -19.05
N ALA A 178 4.72 -7.68 -19.91
CA ALA A 178 5.91 -7.07 -20.49
C ALA A 178 5.55 -5.85 -21.34
N ASP A 179 6.32 -4.76 -21.19
CA ASP A 179 6.21 -3.58 -22.05
C ASP A 179 7.01 -3.73 -23.35
N ASP A 180 6.92 -4.90 -23.97
CA ASP A 180 7.57 -5.20 -25.23
C ASP A 180 6.55 -5.18 -26.38
N THR A 181 6.90 -4.66 -27.55
CA THR A 181 5.97 -4.70 -28.70
C THR A 181 5.79 -6.13 -29.24
N THR A 182 6.67 -7.05 -28.83
CA THR A 182 6.59 -8.48 -29.15
C THR A 182 5.36 -9.15 -28.52
N ARG A 183 4.76 -10.08 -29.25
CA ARG A 183 3.44 -10.67 -28.93
C ARG A 183 3.41 -11.60 -27.70
N GLY A 184 4.50 -11.73 -26.92
CA GLY A 184 4.65 -12.86 -26.01
C GLY A 184 5.14 -12.49 -24.62
N GLY A 185 4.22 -12.21 -23.68
CA GLY A 185 4.58 -12.20 -22.27
C GLY A 185 3.58 -11.51 -21.35
N ALA A 186 2.51 -12.21 -20.95
CA ALA A 186 1.79 -11.88 -19.73
C ALA A 186 1.98 -13.02 -18.73
N ALA A 187 2.49 -12.70 -17.54
CA ALA A 187 2.74 -13.66 -16.48
C ALA A 187 1.87 -13.33 -15.26
N VAL A 188 1.16 -14.32 -14.74
CA VAL A 188 0.29 -14.14 -13.57
C VAL A 188 1.08 -14.43 -12.31
N ALA A 189 1.21 -13.43 -11.44
CA ALA A 189 1.66 -13.62 -10.06
C ALA A 189 0.42 -13.68 -9.16
N ARG A 190 0.05 -14.87 -8.68
CA ARG A 190 -0.98 -14.97 -7.64
C ARG A 190 -0.40 -14.40 -6.33
N ALA A 191 -1.22 -13.68 -5.57
CA ALA A 191 -0.90 -13.20 -4.22
C ALA A 191 -0.83 -14.36 -3.19
N GLY A 192 -0.04 -15.39 -3.50
CA GLY A 192 0.30 -16.52 -2.66
C GLY A 192 1.82 -16.64 -2.64
N ARG A 193 2.42 -16.20 -1.53
CA ARG A 193 3.83 -16.38 -1.16
C ARG A 193 4.83 -16.16 -2.31
N TRP A 194 5.25 -14.91 -2.48
CA TRP A 194 6.47 -14.57 -3.21
C TRP A 194 7.66 -15.32 -2.61
N GLN A 195 8.00 -16.47 -3.18
CA GLN A 195 9.18 -17.25 -2.85
C GLN A 195 10.11 -17.18 -4.05
N GLY A 196 10.82 -16.06 -4.16
CA GLY A 196 11.64 -15.74 -5.32
C GLY A 196 12.64 -14.62 -5.05
N ARG A 197 13.65 -14.94 -4.23
CA ARG A 197 15.02 -14.40 -4.23
C ARG A 197 15.17 -12.85 -4.20
N GLY A 198 15.21 -12.31 -2.97
CA GLY A 198 15.59 -10.94 -2.66
C GLY A 198 14.82 -10.42 -1.45
N ALA A 199 15.27 -10.73 -0.23
CA ALA A 199 14.56 -10.36 1.00
C ALA A 199 14.51 -8.83 1.24
N ASP A 200 15.28 -8.05 0.49
CA ASP A 200 15.41 -6.60 0.65
C ASP A 200 14.37 -5.80 -0.18
N ASP A 201 13.81 -6.38 -1.24
CA ASP A 201 12.82 -5.68 -2.10
C ASP A 201 11.39 -5.76 -1.57
N ALA A 202 11.02 -6.88 -0.93
CA ALA A 202 9.68 -7.06 -0.37
C ALA A 202 9.38 -6.08 0.78
N LEU A 203 10.41 -5.63 1.51
CA LEU A 203 10.25 -4.71 2.64
C LEU A 203 10.01 -3.26 2.17
N ARG A 204 10.56 -2.86 1.02
CA ARG A 204 10.33 -1.51 0.43
C ARG A 204 8.94 -1.38 -0.17
N TRP A 205 8.43 -2.44 -0.80
CA TRP A 205 7.07 -2.42 -1.38
C TRP A 205 5.94 -2.47 -0.34
N LEU A 206 6.15 -3.17 0.79
CA LEU A 206 5.22 -3.14 1.93
C LEU A 206 5.13 -1.77 2.62
N LEU A 207 6.12 -0.89 2.43
CA LEU A 207 6.13 0.46 2.98
C LEU A 207 5.50 1.51 2.05
N LEU A 208 5.33 1.21 0.76
CA LEU A 208 4.78 2.14 -0.23
C LEU A 208 3.34 1.83 -0.65
N ALA A 209 2.88 0.58 -0.51
CA ALA A 209 1.54 0.16 -0.96
C ALA A 209 0.42 0.26 0.10
N ALA A 210 0.71 0.68 1.34
CA ALA A 210 -0.32 0.93 2.36
C ALA A 210 0.20 1.89 3.47
N PRO A 211 -0.51 2.98 3.85
CA PRO A 211 -0.55 3.30 5.26
C PRO A 211 -1.31 2.15 5.95
N VAL A 212 -1.00 1.77 7.20
CA VAL A 212 -1.67 0.68 7.99
C VAL A 212 -1.07 -0.72 7.66
N VAL A 213 -0.18 -1.41 8.40
CA VAL A 213 0.07 -1.62 9.85
C VAL A 213 1.47 -2.27 10.03
N PRO A 214 2.29 -1.93 11.06
CA PRO A 214 3.28 -2.86 11.59
C PRO A 214 2.98 -3.18 13.06
N ILE A 215 2.21 -4.25 13.32
CA ILE A 215 2.02 -4.80 14.67
C ILE A 215 2.05 -6.32 14.55
N ALA A 216 3.23 -6.88 14.26
CA ALA A 216 3.45 -8.31 14.44
C ALA A 216 4.94 -8.68 14.58
N ILE A 217 5.79 -7.82 15.17
CA ILE A 217 7.19 -8.19 15.46
C ILE A 217 7.59 -7.74 16.87
N ILE A 218 6.84 -8.15 17.89
CA ILE A 218 7.34 -8.08 19.29
C ILE A 218 7.14 -9.41 20.05
N GLY A 219 6.24 -10.30 19.60
CA GLY A 219 5.92 -11.54 20.35
C GLY A 219 6.94 -12.68 20.25
N TRP A 220 7.76 -12.77 19.21
CA TRP A 220 8.48 -14.02 18.91
C TRP A 220 9.80 -14.22 19.67
N ARG A 221 10.37 -13.17 20.28
CA ARG A 221 11.73 -13.23 20.84
C ARG A 221 11.82 -13.64 22.33
N TRP A 222 10.71 -13.87 23.02
CA TRP A 222 10.73 -14.16 24.47
C TRP A 222 10.42 -15.62 24.89
N GLY A 223 10.11 -16.52 23.95
CA GLY A 223 9.66 -17.89 24.28
C GLY A 223 10.74 -18.98 24.38
N ARG A 224 12.03 -18.72 24.07
CA ARG A 224 13.04 -19.79 23.89
C ARG A 224 14.07 -19.98 25.00
N LYS A 225 13.81 -19.50 26.23
CA LYS A 225 14.71 -19.79 27.38
C LYS A 225 13.94 -20.26 28.59
N ARG A 226 13.56 -21.54 28.60
CA ARG A 226 13.34 -22.36 29.80
C ARG A 226 13.03 -23.81 29.40
N SER A 227 14.08 -24.60 29.16
CA SER A 227 14.08 -26.06 29.27
C SER A 227 15.52 -26.57 29.14
N ALA A 228 16.35 -26.30 30.16
CA ALA A 228 17.56 -27.09 30.38
C ALA A 228 17.21 -28.08 31.51
N LYS A 229 17.01 -29.35 31.14
CA LYS A 229 16.96 -30.47 32.10
C LYS A 229 18.38 -30.66 32.68
N PRO A 230 18.56 -30.70 34.00
CA PRO A 230 19.82 -31.17 34.56
C PRO A 230 19.95 -32.68 34.33
N ALA A 231 21.05 -33.09 33.72
CA ALA A 231 21.45 -34.48 33.59
C ALA A 231 21.74 -35.06 34.98
N ARG A 232 21.07 -36.15 35.35
CA ARG A 232 21.48 -37.01 36.46
C ARG A 232 22.81 -37.65 36.10
N ARG A 233 23.86 -37.39 36.88
CA ARG A 233 25.03 -38.28 36.93
C ARG A 233 24.67 -39.47 37.81
N ARG A 234 25.07 -40.65 37.32
CA ARG A 234 25.11 -41.92 38.06
C ARG A 234 26.15 -41.85 39.16
#